data_AF-A0A3D0M4K9-F1
#
_entry.id   AF-A0A3D0M4K9-F1
#
_cell.length_a   1.000
_cell.length_b   1.000
_cell.length_c   1.000
_cell.angle_alpha   90.00
_cell.angle_beta   90.00
_cell.angle_gamma   90.00
#
_symmetry.space_group_name_H-M   'P 1'
#
loop_
_entity.id
_entity.type
_entity.pdbx_description
1 polymer ?
#
loop_
_entity_poly.entity_id
_entity_poly.type
_entity_poly.pdbx_seq_one_letter_code
_entity_poly.pdbx_strand_id
1 'polypeptide(L)'
;MSISRFAKSILYQLAALGLLAVTVYLIMSMRTTGELERSYFRSSTYLLISSTVFLGTGIYSYRSYSKNHREYASDSFLLLLTGLISMIASVTAFIQFGGLETPFSESGYTAANVNILIMSVLPLPFFVRGTILAFGHNEDKLLKRISLAISLLVLIIYILAVPYGGAFRMLRYYRDFSFSASYMDDNDI
;
A
#
# COMPACT_ATOMS: atom_id res chain seq x y z
N MET A 1 -16.06 20.29 17.14
CA MET A 1 -15.22 19.42 18.00
C MET A 1 -13.92 19.16 17.24
N SER A 2 -12.81 19.77 17.67
CA SER A 2 -11.50 19.61 17.02
C SER A 2 -10.86 18.30 17.45
N ILE A 3 -10.47 17.46 16.51
CA ILE A 3 -9.74 16.20 16.79
C ILE A 3 -8.34 16.58 17.29
N SER A 4 -7.94 16.08 18.47
CA SER A 4 -6.59 16.31 19.02
C SER A 4 -5.52 15.77 18.07
N ARG A 5 -4.35 16.43 18.03
CA ARG A 5 -3.19 15.98 17.25
C ARG A 5 -2.72 14.58 17.65
N PHE A 6 -2.88 14.21 18.93
CA PHE A 6 -2.61 12.84 19.41
C PHE A 6 -3.51 11.82 18.72
N ALA A 7 -4.81 12.08 18.69
CA ALA A 7 -5.77 11.20 18.01
C ALA A 7 -5.47 11.11 16.50
N LYS A 8 -5.11 12.22 15.85
CA LYS A 8 -4.66 12.20 14.45
C LYS A 8 -3.42 11.34 14.26
N SER A 9 -2.40 11.48 15.12
CA SER A 9 -1.18 10.67 15.05
C SER A 9 -1.51 9.18 15.09
N ILE A 10 -2.34 8.75 16.05
CA ILE A 10 -2.78 7.34 16.15
C ILE A 10 -3.52 6.90 14.89
N LEU A 11 -4.47 7.71 14.40
CA LEU A 11 -5.23 7.37 13.19
C LEU A 11 -4.33 7.19 11.96
N TYR A 12 -3.32 8.04 11.78
CA TYR A 12 -2.34 7.89 10.71
C TYR A 12 -1.46 6.64 10.87
N GLN A 13 -1.05 6.30 12.10
CA GLN A 13 -0.31 5.07 12.38
C GLN A 13 -1.16 3.82 12.14
N LEU A 14 -2.43 3.82 12.54
CA LEU A 14 -3.38 2.74 12.27
C LEU A 14 -3.65 2.60 10.77
N ALA A 15 -3.80 3.70 10.03
CA ALA A 15 -3.94 3.67 8.59
C ALA A 15 -2.69 3.06 7.92
N ALA A 16 -1.49 3.46 8.35
CA ALA A 16 -0.25 2.87 7.85
C ALA A 16 -0.16 1.36 8.12
N LEU A 17 -0.50 0.92 9.33
CA LEU A 17 -0.54 -0.51 9.67
C LEU A 17 -1.59 -1.28 8.85
N GLY A 18 -2.78 -0.72 8.68
CA GLY A 18 -3.84 -1.34 7.88
C GLY A 18 -3.42 -1.49 6.42
N LEU A 19 -2.83 -0.46 5.82
CA LEU A 19 -2.30 -0.51 4.46
C LEU A 19 -1.17 -1.52 4.34
N LEU A 20 -0.23 -1.54 5.29
CA LEU A 20 0.87 -2.51 5.31
C LEU A 20 0.34 -3.95 5.42
N ALA A 21 -0.64 -4.21 6.28
CA ALA A 21 -1.22 -5.54 6.46
C ALA A 21 -1.87 -6.05 5.17
N VAL A 22 -2.64 -5.19 4.48
CA VAL A 22 -3.24 -5.54 3.18
C VAL A 22 -2.16 -5.76 2.11
N THR A 23 -1.13 -4.91 2.09
CA THR A 23 0.03 -5.07 1.20
C THR A 23 0.70 -6.43 1.40
N VAL A 24 1.03 -6.79 2.65
CA VAL A 24 1.66 -8.08 2.97
C VAL A 24 0.78 -9.24 2.51
N TYR A 25 -0.52 -9.18 2.80
CA TYR A 25 -1.48 -10.21 2.40
C TYR A 25 -1.52 -10.42 0.87
N LEU A 26 -1.58 -9.32 0.09
CA LEU A 26 -1.63 -9.39 -1.37
C LEU A 26 -0.29 -9.86 -1.96
N ILE A 27 0.85 -9.40 -1.44
CA ILE A 27 2.18 -9.82 -1.88
C ILE A 27 2.40 -11.31 -1.59
N MET A 28 1.99 -11.80 -0.42
CA MET A 28 2.06 -13.22 -0.09
C MET A 28 1.23 -14.07 -1.05
N SER A 29 0.02 -13.63 -1.40
CA SER A 29 -0.85 -14.31 -2.36
C SER A 29 -0.24 -14.40 -3.76
N MET A 30 0.47 -13.36 -4.23
CA MET A 30 1.20 -13.40 -5.51
C MET A 30 2.35 -14.41 -5.55
N ARG A 31 2.82 -14.86 -4.39
CA ARG A 31 3.91 -15.84 -4.27
C ARG A 31 3.40 -17.28 -4.14
N THR A 32 2.08 -17.46 -4.00
CA THR A 32 1.45 -18.78 -3.98
C THR A 32 1.36 -19.31 -5.40
N THR A 33 1.79 -20.57 -5.59
CA THR A 33 1.80 -21.24 -6.88
C THR A 33 0.39 -21.27 -7.49
N GLY A 34 0.26 -20.85 -8.75
CA GLY A 34 -1.03 -20.79 -9.45
C GLY A 34 -1.91 -19.56 -9.13
N GLU A 35 -1.54 -18.72 -8.17
CA GLU A 35 -2.37 -17.58 -7.72
C GLU A 35 -1.84 -16.21 -8.20
N LEU A 36 -0.74 -16.18 -8.96
CA LEU A 36 -0.08 -14.94 -9.39
C LEU A 36 -1.04 -13.99 -10.12
N GLU A 37 -1.75 -14.49 -11.12
CA GLU A 37 -2.61 -13.67 -12.00
C GLU A 37 -3.79 -13.10 -11.22
N ARG A 38 -4.49 -13.96 -10.48
CA ARG A 38 -5.61 -13.56 -9.63
C ARG A 38 -5.17 -12.53 -8.59
N SER A 39 -4.01 -12.75 -7.98
CA SER A 39 -3.46 -11.85 -6.97
C SER A 39 -3.01 -10.51 -7.58
N TYR A 40 -2.48 -10.53 -8.80
CA TYR A 40 -2.19 -9.32 -9.59
C TYR A 40 -3.47 -8.50 -9.83
N PHE A 41 -4.52 -9.07 -10.41
CA PHE A 41 -5.75 -8.31 -10.67
C PHE A 41 -6.38 -7.80 -9.37
N ARG A 42 -6.38 -8.61 -8.31
CA ARG A 42 -6.87 -8.19 -6.98
C ARG A 42 -6.07 -7.01 -6.43
N SER A 43 -4.75 -7.00 -6.61
CA SER A 43 -3.90 -5.87 -6.20
C SER A 43 -4.14 -4.62 -7.03
N SER A 44 -4.36 -4.74 -8.34
CA SER A 44 -4.72 -3.62 -9.21
C SER A 44 -6.06 -3.01 -8.80
N THR A 45 -7.07 -3.84 -8.52
CA THR A 45 -8.37 -3.37 -7.98
C THR A 45 -8.19 -2.66 -6.63
N TYR A 46 -7.37 -3.22 -5.74
CA TYR A 46 -7.08 -2.58 -4.46
C TYR A 46 -6.41 -1.20 -4.60
N LEU A 47 -5.43 -1.07 -5.50
CA LEU A 47 -4.79 0.22 -5.79
C LEU A 47 -5.77 1.25 -6.37
N LEU A 48 -6.68 0.83 -7.24
CA LEU A 48 -7.73 1.69 -7.79
C LEU A 48 -8.72 2.15 -6.71
N ILE A 49 -9.19 1.24 -5.85
CA ILE A 49 -10.13 1.57 -4.77
C ILE A 49 -9.46 2.49 -3.75
N SER A 50 -8.26 2.15 -3.29
CA SER A 50 -7.54 2.96 -2.28
C SER A 50 -7.23 4.36 -2.80
N SER A 51 -6.77 4.50 -4.05
CA SER A 51 -6.55 5.80 -4.67
C SER A 51 -7.83 6.64 -4.77
N THR A 52 -8.95 6.03 -5.14
CA THR A 52 -10.27 6.69 -5.17
C THR A 52 -10.70 7.14 -3.77
N VAL A 53 -10.53 6.29 -2.76
CA VAL A 53 -10.85 6.63 -1.36
C VAL A 53 -9.99 7.80 -0.86
N PHE A 54 -8.69 7.80 -1.15
CA PHE A 54 -7.79 8.87 -0.75
C PHE A 54 -8.11 10.19 -1.46
N LEU A 55 -8.36 10.16 -2.77
CA LEU A 55 -8.80 11.33 -3.52
C LEU A 55 -10.14 11.86 -2.99
N GLY A 56 -11.14 11.00 -2.85
CA GLY A 56 -12.46 11.39 -2.35
C GLY A 56 -12.39 12.00 -0.95
N THR A 57 -11.66 11.36 -0.03
CA THR A 57 -11.46 11.87 1.33
C THR A 57 -10.66 13.17 1.34
N GLY A 58 -9.63 13.28 0.50
CA GLY A 58 -8.83 14.49 0.31
C GLY A 58 -9.64 15.67 -0.22
N ILE A 59 -10.47 15.45 -1.25
CA ILE A 59 -11.36 16.48 -1.83
C ILE A 59 -12.40 16.93 -0.80
N TYR A 60 -13.03 15.96 -0.12
CA TYR A 60 -14.04 16.24 0.90
C TYR A 60 -13.44 17.03 2.07
N SER A 61 -12.31 16.56 2.62
CA SER A 61 -11.63 17.24 3.72
C SER A 61 -11.15 18.65 3.33
N TYR A 62 -10.67 18.82 2.09
CA TYR A 62 -10.26 20.11 1.58
C TYR A 62 -11.43 21.10 1.52
N ARG A 63 -12.56 20.70 0.91
CA ARG A 63 -13.75 21.55 0.75
C ARG A 63 -14.46 21.84 2.07
N SER A 64 -14.59 20.84 2.93
CA SER A 64 -15.38 20.96 4.16
C SER A 64 -14.62 21.64 5.30
N TYR A 65 -13.30 21.42 5.41
CA TYR A 65 -12.54 21.86 6.59
C TYR A 65 -11.35 22.75 6.21
N SER A 66 -10.56 22.33 5.23
CA SER A 66 -9.29 23.00 4.94
C SER A 66 -9.44 24.39 4.33
N LYS A 67 -10.51 24.65 3.57
CA LYS A 67 -10.77 25.98 2.98
C LYS A 67 -10.87 27.06 4.06
N ASN A 68 -11.37 26.71 5.24
CA ASN A 68 -11.59 27.65 6.34
C ASN A 68 -10.55 27.54 7.46
N HIS A 69 -9.81 26.43 7.56
CA HIS A 69 -8.83 26.19 8.62
C HIS A 69 -7.54 25.60 8.05
N ARG A 70 -6.49 26.45 7.94
CA ARG A 70 -5.17 26.08 7.37
C ARG A 70 -4.51 24.89 8.06
N GLU A 71 -4.85 24.61 9.32
CA GLU A 71 -4.30 23.49 10.08
C GLU A 71 -4.61 22.11 9.47
N TYR A 72 -5.74 21.98 8.75
CA TYR A 72 -6.15 20.71 8.11
C TYR A 72 -5.69 20.61 6.65
N ALA A 73 -5.01 21.64 6.11
CA ALA A 73 -4.57 21.67 4.73
C ALA A 73 -3.50 20.63 4.43
N SER A 74 -2.57 20.44 5.36
CA SER A 74 -1.52 19.43 5.22
C SER A 74 -2.07 17.99 5.21
N ASP A 75 -3.09 17.72 6.03
CA ASP A 75 -3.76 16.41 6.07
C ASP A 75 -4.52 16.13 4.75
N SER A 76 -5.25 17.14 4.26
CA SER A 76 -6.01 17.05 3.00
C SER A 76 -5.08 16.92 1.79
N PHE A 77 -3.98 17.69 1.78
CA PHE A 77 -2.98 17.65 0.73
C PHE A 77 -2.27 16.30 0.65
N LEU A 78 -1.92 15.70 1.80
CA LEU A 78 -1.34 14.37 1.82
C LEU A 78 -2.27 13.34 1.17
N LEU A 79 -3.55 13.32 1.57
CA LEU A 79 -4.54 12.39 1.00
C LEU A 79 -4.71 12.60 -0.50
N LEU A 80 -4.81 13.84 -0.95
CA LEU A 80 -4.90 14.18 -2.37
C LEU A 80 -3.67 13.73 -3.15
N LEU A 81 -2.47 14.03 -2.65
CA LEU A 81 -1.22 13.71 -3.32
C LEU A 81 -1.00 12.20 -3.39
N THR A 82 -1.18 11.49 -2.27
CA THR A 82 -1.08 10.02 -2.24
C THR A 82 -2.13 9.39 -3.15
N GLY A 83 -3.40 9.84 -3.08
CA GLY A 83 -4.46 9.36 -3.96
C GLY A 83 -4.17 9.61 -5.43
N LEU A 84 -3.67 10.79 -5.80
CA LEU A 84 -3.34 11.14 -7.18
C LEU A 84 -2.19 10.30 -7.72
N ILE A 85 -1.09 10.18 -6.96
CA ILE A 85 0.08 9.37 -7.36
C ILE A 85 -0.34 7.91 -7.52
N SER A 86 -1.08 7.36 -6.57
CA SER A 86 -1.58 5.98 -6.64
C SER A 86 -2.55 5.77 -7.80
N MET A 87 -3.42 6.74 -8.10
CA MET A 87 -4.34 6.69 -9.24
C MET A 87 -3.56 6.65 -10.56
N ILE A 88 -2.61 7.59 -10.74
CA ILE A 88 -1.76 7.63 -11.94
C ILE A 88 -1.01 6.30 -12.11
N ALA A 89 -0.42 5.78 -11.04
CA ALA A 89 0.31 4.52 -11.07
C ALA A 89 -0.62 3.34 -11.42
N SER A 90 -1.82 3.27 -10.83
CA SER A 90 -2.80 2.23 -11.10
C SER A 90 -3.33 2.28 -12.54
N VAL A 91 -3.63 3.46 -13.05
CA VAL A 91 -4.09 3.64 -14.44
C VAL A 91 -2.97 3.32 -15.43
N THR A 92 -1.74 3.74 -15.13
CA THR A 92 -0.57 3.41 -15.96
C THR A 92 -0.34 1.90 -16.01
N ALA A 93 -0.41 1.22 -14.86
CA ALA A 93 -0.30 -0.22 -14.79
C ALA A 93 -1.43 -0.92 -15.58
N PHE A 94 -2.66 -0.41 -15.49
CA PHE A 94 -3.79 -0.93 -16.27
C PHE A 94 -3.61 -0.75 -17.78
N ILE A 95 -3.13 0.42 -18.23
CA ILE A 95 -2.89 0.68 -19.67
C ILE A 95 -1.76 -0.21 -20.20
N GLN A 96 -0.67 -0.37 -19.44
CA GLN A 96 0.50 -1.12 -19.89
C GLN A 96 0.32 -2.64 -19.79
N PHE A 97 -0.46 -3.11 -18.81
CA PHE A 97 -0.52 -4.53 -18.43
C PHE A 97 -1.95 -5.09 -18.31
N GLY A 98 -2.99 -4.33 -18.66
CA GLY A 98 -4.38 -4.77 -18.55
C GLY A 98 -4.79 -5.84 -19.58
N GLY A 99 -4.07 -5.93 -20.70
CA GLY A 99 -4.30 -6.91 -21.77
C GLY A 99 -3.35 -8.11 -21.72
N LEU A 100 -2.81 -8.46 -20.54
CA LEU A 100 -1.91 -9.61 -20.41
C LEU A 100 -2.64 -10.93 -20.69
N GLU A 101 -2.08 -11.72 -21.59
CA GLU A 101 -2.56 -13.08 -21.86
C GLU A 101 -2.08 -14.05 -20.79
N THR A 102 -2.94 -15.01 -20.45
CA THR A 102 -2.65 -16.10 -19.52
C THR A 102 -2.08 -17.30 -20.29
N PRO A 103 -1.06 -18.00 -19.79
CA PRO A 103 -0.37 -17.78 -18.53
C PRO A 103 0.58 -16.58 -18.56
N PHE A 104 0.75 -15.91 -17.42
CA PHE A 104 1.66 -14.76 -17.28
C PHE A 104 3.09 -15.09 -17.72
N SER A 105 3.53 -14.41 -18.78
CA SER A 105 4.92 -14.39 -19.23
C SER A 105 5.75 -13.35 -18.46
N GLU A 106 6.96 -13.05 -18.95
CA GLU A 106 7.89 -12.07 -18.37
C GLU A 106 7.25 -10.69 -18.10
N SER A 107 6.34 -10.25 -18.98
CA SER A 107 5.59 -9.00 -18.82
C SER A 107 4.62 -9.05 -17.64
N GLY A 108 3.98 -10.20 -17.36
CA GLY A 108 3.10 -10.40 -16.21
C GLY A 108 3.84 -10.39 -14.87
N TYR A 109 5.04 -10.96 -14.83
CA TYR A 109 5.92 -10.87 -13.66
C TYR A 109 6.40 -9.43 -13.41
N THR A 110 6.68 -8.69 -14.48
CA THR A 110 7.04 -7.27 -14.40
C THR A 110 5.86 -6.45 -13.86
N ALA A 111 4.65 -6.68 -14.37
CA ALA A 111 3.42 -6.03 -13.90
C ALA A 111 3.17 -6.29 -12.40
N ALA A 112 3.33 -7.54 -11.96
CA ALA A 112 3.22 -7.90 -10.55
C ALA A 112 4.27 -7.18 -9.69
N ASN A 113 5.52 -7.08 -10.15
CA ASN A 113 6.58 -6.35 -9.45
C ASN A 113 6.30 -4.85 -9.33
N VAL A 114 5.70 -4.23 -10.35
CA VAL A 114 5.25 -2.83 -10.28
C VAL A 114 4.19 -2.66 -9.20
N ASN A 115 3.19 -3.55 -9.15
CA ASN A 115 2.17 -3.49 -8.09
C ASN A 115 2.75 -3.73 -6.70
N ILE A 116 3.67 -4.69 -6.55
CA ILE A 116 4.40 -4.95 -5.30
C ILE A 116 5.09 -3.68 -4.82
N LEU A 117 5.78 -2.97 -5.72
CA LEU A 117 6.49 -1.74 -5.38
C LEU A 117 5.53 -0.62 -4.95
N ILE A 118 4.46 -0.37 -5.71
CA ILE A 118 3.47 0.68 -5.41
C ILE A 118 2.80 0.39 -4.05
N MET A 119 2.33 -0.83 -3.84
CA MET A 119 1.68 -1.24 -2.58
C MET A 119 2.65 -1.20 -1.40
N SER A 120 3.92 -1.49 -1.61
CA SER A 120 4.94 -1.42 -0.56
C SER A 120 5.22 0.03 -0.16
N VAL A 121 5.19 0.99 -1.08
CA VAL A 121 5.43 2.41 -0.77
C VAL A 121 4.19 3.09 -0.16
N LEU A 122 2.99 2.63 -0.49
CA LEU A 122 1.71 3.24 -0.12
C LEU A 122 1.53 3.57 1.39
N PRO A 123 1.98 2.75 2.35
CA PRO A 123 1.82 3.06 3.78
C PRO A 123 2.74 4.19 4.28
N LEU A 124 3.83 4.49 3.56
CA LEU A 124 4.88 5.41 4.02
C LEU A 124 4.40 6.84 4.28
N PRO A 125 3.60 7.48 3.40
CA PRO A 125 3.11 8.84 3.66
C PRO A 125 2.31 8.94 4.97
N PHE A 126 1.49 7.92 5.28
CA PHE A 126 0.71 7.85 6.51
C PHE A 126 1.59 7.66 7.73
N PHE A 127 2.58 6.75 7.65
CA PHE A 127 3.56 6.54 8.72
C PHE A 127 4.36 7.82 9.02
N VAL A 128 4.89 8.48 7.98
CA VAL A 128 5.67 9.72 8.12
C VAL A 128 4.81 10.81 8.75
N ARG A 129 3.57 10.99 8.29
CA ARG A 129 2.66 11.99 8.86
C ARG A 129 2.32 11.70 10.32
N GLY A 130 1.99 10.45 10.65
CA GLY A 130 1.70 10.04 12.03
C GLY A 130 2.88 10.30 12.96
N THR A 131 4.10 10.07 12.49
CA THR A 131 5.34 10.29 13.23
C THR A 131 5.64 11.80 13.41
N ILE A 132 5.48 12.62 12.36
CA ILE A 132 5.62 14.08 12.47
C ILE A 132 4.66 14.64 13.52
N LEU A 133 3.40 14.16 13.52
CA LEU A 133 2.40 14.55 14.50
C LEU A 133 2.77 14.11 15.93
N ALA A 134 3.43 12.95 16.09
CA ALA A 134 3.91 12.47 17.39
C ALA A 134 5.03 13.36 17.97
N PHE A 135 5.91 13.89 17.11
CA PHE A 135 7.04 14.74 17.53
C PHE A 135 6.64 16.19 17.83
N GLY A 136 5.67 16.76 17.11
CA GLY A 136 5.25 18.18 17.19
C GLY A 136 4.48 18.59 18.45
N HIS A 137 4.66 17.86 19.56
CA HIS A 137 3.80 17.90 20.74
C HIS A 137 4.33 18.78 21.87
N ASN A 138 3.46 19.66 22.40
CA ASN A 138 3.59 20.36 23.70
C ASN A 138 2.53 19.87 24.73
N GLU A 139 1.72 18.84 24.44
CA GLU A 139 0.76 18.29 25.42
C GLU A 139 1.45 17.44 26.52
N ASP A 140 0.65 16.87 27.43
CA ASP A 140 1.10 16.04 28.55
C ASP A 140 2.19 15.03 28.17
N LYS A 141 3.25 14.99 29.00
CA LYS A 141 4.44 14.15 28.79
C LYS A 141 4.12 12.67 28.54
N LEU A 142 3.03 12.16 29.13
CA LEU A 142 2.64 10.76 29.01
C LEU A 142 2.06 10.42 27.63
N LEU A 143 1.14 11.25 27.10
CA LEU A 143 0.54 11.05 25.77
C LEU A 143 1.59 11.13 24.66
N LYS A 144 2.53 12.07 24.78
CA LYS A 144 3.68 12.19 23.87
C LYS A 144 4.52 10.89 23.84
N ARG A 145 4.82 10.32 25.02
CA ARG A 145 5.58 9.06 25.11
C ARG A 145 4.85 7.89 24.47
N ILE A 146 3.54 7.77 24.69
CA ILE A 146 2.73 6.71 24.09
C ILE A 146 2.71 6.84 22.56
N SER A 147 2.45 8.05 22.04
CA SER A 147 2.43 8.29 20.60
C SER A 147 3.76 7.94 19.93
N LEU A 148 4.89 8.33 20.54
CA LEU A 148 6.22 7.97 20.05
C LEU A 148 6.50 6.47 20.13
N ALA A 149 6.07 5.80 21.21
CA ALA A 149 6.21 4.36 21.36
C ALA A 149 5.43 3.61 20.26
N ILE A 150 4.22 4.07 19.93
CA ILE A 150 3.43 3.54 18.83
C ILE A 150 4.15 3.75 17.50
N SER A 151 4.64 4.96 17.21
CA SER A 151 5.42 5.23 15.99
C SER A 151 6.64 4.33 15.86
N LEU A 152 7.37 4.10 16.96
CA LEU A 152 8.53 3.22 16.98
C LEU A 152 8.14 1.76 16.75
N LEU A 153 7.03 1.31 17.33
CA LEU A 153 6.49 -0.03 17.10
C LEU A 153 6.07 -0.23 15.64
N VAL A 154 5.37 0.73 15.03
CA VAL A 154 5.01 0.68 13.60
C VAL A 154 6.26 0.65 12.72
N LEU A 155 7.28 1.43 13.05
CA LEU A 155 8.56 1.40 12.35
C LEU A 155 9.21 0.02 12.41
N ILE A 156 9.27 -0.60 13.59
CA ILE A 156 9.81 -1.95 13.76
C ILE A 156 9.03 -2.95 12.90
N ILE A 157 7.69 -2.91 12.92
CA ILE A 157 6.85 -3.79 12.09
C ILE A 157 7.18 -3.59 10.60
N TYR A 158 7.31 -2.35 10.15
CA TYR A 158 7.63 -2.03 8.77
C TYR A 158 9.02 -2.55 8.37
N ILE A 159 10.02 -2.37 9.24
CA ILE A 159 11.38 -2.88 9.04
C ILE A 159 11.38 -4.40 8.97
N LEU A 160 10.64 -5.08 9.85
CA LEU A 160 10.53 -6.54 9.85
C LEU A 160 9.78 -7.05 8.62
N ALA A 161 8.81 -6.31 8.08
CA ALA A 161 8.08 -6.73 6.88
C ALA A 161 8.99 -6.88 5.65
N VAL A 162 10.11 -6.14 5.57
CA VAL A 162 11.07 -6.21 4.45
C VAL A 162 11.81 -7.55 4.37
N PRO A 163 12.59 -8.00 5.39
CA PRO A 163 13.35 -9.26 5.33
C PRO A 163 12.46 -10.50 5.25
N TYR A 164 11.27 -10.49 5.86
CA TYR A 164 10.31 -11.59 5.72
C TYR A 164 9.62 -11.63 4.35
N GLY A 165 9.88 -10.63 3.50
CA GLY A 165 9.31 -10.54 2.17
C GLY A 165 7.82 -10.22 2.14
N GLY A 166 7.34 -9.56 3.20
CA GLY A 166 6.01 -8.97 3.27
C GLY A 166 5.92 -7.60 2.58
N ALA A 167 7.06 -6.94 2.32
CA ALA A 167 7.16 -5.74 1.48
C ALA A 167 8.38 -5.83 0.56
N PHE A 168 8.31 -5.18 -0.61
CA PHE A 168 9.39 -5.05 -1.61
C PHE A 168 9.98 -6.35 -2.21
N ARG A 169 9.52 -7.53 -1.81
CA ARG A 169 10.03 -8.80 -2.36
C ARG A 169 9.47 -9.04 -3.75
N MET A 170 10.28 -8.75 -4.75
CA MET A 170 9.97 -8.96 -6.16
C MET A 170 9.96 -10.45 -6.53
N LEU A 171 9.13 -10.77 -7.51
CA LEU A 171 9.04 -12.06 -8.18
C LEU A 171 10.11 -12.17 -9.26
N ARG A 172 10.62 -13.39 -9.46
CA ARG A 172 11.57 -13.72 -10.53
C ARG A 172 10.88 -14.64 -11.52
N TYR A 173 10.98 -14.29 -12.80
CA TYR A 173 10.58 -15.17 -13.89
C TYR A 173 11.72 -16.15 -14.16
N TYR A 174 11.48 -17.44 -13.99
CA TYR A 174 12.42 -18.49 -14.39
C TYR A 174 11.94 -19.06 -15.74
N ARG A 175 12.76 -18.92 -16.79
CA ARG A 175 12.48 -19.49 -18.12
C ARG A 175 12.63 -21.01 -18.18
N ASP A 176 13.18 -21.63 -17.15
CA ASP A 176 13.55 -23.05 -17.18
C ASP A 176 12.30 -23.94 -17.03
N PHE A 177 11.86 -24.45 -18.18
CA PHE A 177 10.95 -25.59 -18.36
C PHE A 177 11.43 -26.80 -17.55
N SER A 178 11.07 -26.87 -16.27
CA SER A 178 11.14 -28.10 -15.46
C SER A 178 9.98 -28.24 -14.46
N PHE A 179 8.95 -27.40 -14.60
CA PHE A 179 7.70 -27.50 -13.84
C PHE A 179 6.46 -27.76 -14.71
N SER A 180 6.63 -27.83 -16.03
CA SER A 180 5.56 -28.09 -17.01
C SER A 180 5.52 -29.53 -17.52
N ALA A 181 6.47 -30.40 -17.16
CA ALA A 181 6.45 -31.82 -17.53
C ALA A 181 5.50 -32.67 -16.66
N SER A 182 5.09 -32.20 -15.48
CA SER A 182 4.18 -32.95 -14.59
C SER A 182 2.69 -32.61 -14.78
N TYR A 183 2.34 -31.77 -15.76
CA TYR A 183 0.95 -31.42 -16.07
C TYR A 183 0.56 -31.72 -17.53
N MET A 184 1.44 -32.38 -18.30
CA MET A 184 1.12 -32.84 -19.65
C MET A 184 1.04 -34.38 -19.78
N ASP A 185 1.18 -35.13 -18.69
CA ASP A 185 1.22 -36.61 -18.72
C ASP A 185 -0.05 -37.27 -18.13
N ASP A 186 -1.20 -36.56 -18.14
CA ASP A 186 -2.47 -37.10 -17.61
C ASP A 186 -3.67 -36.92 -18.56
N ASN A 187 -3.44 -36.63 -19.84
CA ASN A 187 -4.51 -36.51 -20.85
C ASN A 187 -4.16 -37.19 -22.19
N ASP A 188 -3.53 -38.36 -22.14
CA ASP A 188 -3.48 -39.29 -23.27
C ASP A 188 -4.27 -40.57 -22.93
N ILE A 189 -5.60 -40.51 -23.12
CA ILE A 189 -6.46 -41.63 -23.57
C ILE A 189 -7.46 -41.09 -24.58
#